data_AF-A0A8C3L5W6-F1
#
_entry.id   AF-A0A8C3L5W6-F1
#
_cell.length_a   1.000
_cell.length_b   1.000
_cell.length_c   1.000
_cell.angle_alpha   90.00
_cell.angle_beta   90.00
_cell.angle_gamma   90.00
#
_symmetry.space_group_name_H-M   'P 1'
#
loop_
_entity.id
_entity.type
_entity.pdbx_description
1 polymer ?
#
loop_
_entity_poly.entity_id
_entity_poly.type
_entity_poly.pdbx_seq_one_letter_code
_entity_poly.pdbx_strand_id
1 'polypeptide(L)'
;MTQAEKGETENGKDKEREREQRGGKRPIVPAAVPESLQEQIQSNFIVVIHPGSTTLRIGRATDTLPVGIPHVIARRHKQQGQAAYRDSWLLRDGLNKPESTEQRQNGLKMVDQAIWSKKMSNGARRIPVSPDQVTPLETVNNCLCSHCLVKTALYVNPLDSYNIHWPIRRGQLNLHTGPGGSLTAVLADLEVIWSHAIQKYLEIPLKDLKYYRCILLIPDIYNKQHVKELVNMILMKMGFSGIVVHQESVCATFGSGLGSACIVDVGDQKTSVCCVEDGVSHHNTRLCLAYGGSDVSRCFYWLMQRAGFPYRDCQLTNKLDCLLLQHLKETFCHLDQDISGLQDHEFQIRHPDSPALLYQFRLGDEKLQAPMALFYPATFGIVGQKMTTLQHRSQGDPEDPHDEHYLLATQSKQEQSSKATADRKSMSKPGTFEGDARGQVTDISERMYPQEVELGSSQSDCMISGNDSEEPLTAHMSRKTAVSQFEGKALGLDKAILHSIDCCASDDTKKKMYSSILVVGGGLMFHKAQEFLQHRILNKMPPSFRRVVENVEVITRPKDMDPRLIAWKGGAVLACLDTTQELWIYQREWQRFGVRMLRERAAFVW
;
A
#
# COMPACT_ATOMS: atom_id res chain seq x y z
N MET A 1 15.06 -0.72 67.75
CA MET A 1 14.78 -1.64 66.63
C MET A 1 15.89 -2.69 66.58
N THR A 2 15.59 -3.90 66.12
CA THR A 2 16.40 -5.11 66.29
C THR A 2 17.47 -5.26 65.18
N GLN A 3 18.42 -6.18 65.37
CA GLN A 3 19.55 -6.45 64.47
C GLN A 3 19.18 -7.03 63.07
N ALA A 4 17.92 -6.93 62.64
CA ALA A 4 17.46 -7.45 61.35
C ALA A 4 17.80 -6.53 60.16
N GLU A 5 17.88 -5.21 60.36
CA GLU A 5 17.96 -4.22 59.26
C GLU A 5 19.37 -4.04 58.65
N LYS A 6 20.40 -4.72 59.15
CA LYS A 6 21.76 -4.63 58.58
C LYS A 6 22.07 -5.67 57.49
N GLY A 7 21.28 -6.73 57.37
CA GLY A 7 21.54 -7.83 56.42
C GLY A 7 21.10 -7.56 54.97
N GLU A 8 20.18 -6.63 54.74
CA GLU A 8 19.60 -6.40 53.40
C GLU A 8 20.43 -5.43 52.54
N THR A 9 21.21 -4.54 53.14
CA THR A 9 22.02 -3.54 52.43
C THR A 9 23.29 -4.06 51.76
N GLU A 10 23.83 -5.22 52.15
CA GLU A 10 25.02 -5.81 51.49
C GLU A 10 24.65 -6.63 50.26
N ASN A 11 23.58 -7.45 50.35
CA ASN A 11 23.05 -8.23 49.22
C ASN A 11 22.57 -7.38 48.02
N GLY A 12 22.30 -6.08 48.22
CA GLY A 12 21.99 -5.15 47.14
C GLY A 12 23.20 -4.78 46.28
N LYS A 13 24.38 -4.60 46.89
CA LYS A 13 25.58 -4.07 46.21
C LYS A 13 26.30 -5.10 45.35
N ASP A 14 26.31 -6.37 45.77
CA ASP A 14 26.94 -7.42 44.95
C ASP A 14 26.07 -7.81 43.73
N LYS A 15 24.74 -7.72 43.84
CA LYS A 15 23.82 -7.86 42.68
C LYS A 15 23.95 -6.72 41.67
N GLU A 16 24.38 -5.54 42.10
CA GLU A 16 24.64 -4.40 41.21
C GLU A 16 25.97 -4.62 40.44
N ARG A 17 26.99 -5.15 41.11
CA ARG A 17 28.29 -5.50 40.51
C ARG A 17 28.23 -6.67 39.52
N GLU A 18 27.40 -7.69 39.77
CA GLU A 18 27.18 -8.77 38.78
C GLU A 18 26.47 -8.26 37.50
N ARG A 19 25.67 -7.19 37.58
CA ARG A 19 25.02 -6.60 36.40
C ARG A 19 25.97 -5.79 35.52
N GLU A 20 27.05 -5.24 36.05
CA GLU A 20 28.04 -4.51 35.25
C GLU A 20 29.01 -5.41 34.46
N GLN A 21 29.12 -6.71 34.80
CA GLN A 21 29.96 -7.66 34.06
C GLN A 21 29.27 -8.35 32.86
N ARG A 22 27.99 -8.09 32.60
CA ARG A 22 27.31 -8.53 31.37
C ARG A 22 27.14 -7.34 30.43
N GLY A 23 28.01 -7.25 29.42
CA GLY A 23 28.17 -6.13 28.49
C GLY A 23 26.97 -5.83 27.57
N GLY A 24 25.84 -5.41 28.13
CA GLY A 24 24.76 -4.79 27.40
C GLY A 24 25.06 -3.31 27.14
N LYS A 25 25.42 -2.96 25.90
CA LYS A 25 25.50 -1.55 25.48
C LYS A 25 24.15 -0.88 25.71
N ARG A 26 24.09 0.11 26.61
CA ARG A 26 22.92 1.00 26.72
C ARG A 26 22.70 1.67 25.35
N PRO A 27 21.45 1.89 24.90
CA PRO A 27 21.20 2.66 23.70
C PRO A 27 21.86 4.04 23.84
N ILE A 28 22.76 4.38 22.92
CA ILE A 28 23.32 5.72 22.84
C ILE A 28 22.18 6.61 22.35
N VAL A 29 21.52 7.31 23.29
CA VAL A 29 20.58 8.37 22.94
C VAL A 29 21.40 9.45 22.25
N PRO A 30 21.11 9.80 20.97
CA PRO A 30 21.82 10.88 20.30
C PRO A 30 21.72 12.17 21.10
N ALA A 31 22.80 12.93 21.19
CA ALA A 31 22.74 14.25 21.82
C ALA A 31 21.68 15.10 21.09
N ALA A 32 20.71 15.62 21.85
CA ALA A 32 19.67 16.47 21.29
C ALA A 32 20.32 17.70 20.65
N VAL A 33 20.08 17.92 19.36
CA VAL A 33 20.64 19.08 18.65
C VAL A 33 19.97 20.34 19.23
N PRO A 34 20.74 21.35 19.69
CA PRO A 34 20.17 22.61 20.17
C PRO A 34 19.22 23.23 19.15
N GLU A 35 18.09 23.77 19.60
CA GLU A 35 17.03 24.29 18.72
C GLU A 35 17.55 25.27 17.66
N SER A 36 18.51 26.13 18.03
CA SER A 36 19.18 27.09 17.14
C SER A 36 19.96 26.49 15.97
N LEU A 37 20.22 25.18 15.97
CA LEU A 37 20.93 24.46 14.90
C LEU A 37 20.04 23.47 14.15
N GLN A 38 18.80 23.22 14.60
CA GLN A 38 17.92 22.23 13.98
C GLN A 38 17.55 22.58 12.53
N GLU A 39 17.42 23.88 12.23
CA GLU A 39 17.16 24.36 10.86
C GLU A 39 18.33 24.13 9.88
N GLN A 40 19.54 23.90 10.38
CA GLN A 40 20.76 23.74 9.59
C GLN A 40 21.09 22.26 9.28
N ILE A 41 20.37 21.31 9.88
CA ILE A 41 20.58 19.87 9.67
C ILE A 41 20.16 19.48 8.24
N GLN A 42 20.90 18.57 7.59
CA GLN A 42 20.61 18.12 6.22
C GLN A 42 19.17 17.63 6.00
N SER A 43 18.55 17.01 7.02
CA SER A 43 17.17 16.52 6.99
C SER A 43 16.12 17.64 6.93
N ASN A 44 16.46 18.86 7.36
CA ASN A 44 15.59 20.04 7.23
C ASN A 44 15.40 20.45 5.75
N PHE A 45 16.37 20.09 4.90
CA PHE A 45 16.36 20.31 3.45
C PHE A 45 15.85 19.09 2.65
N ILE A 46 15.16 18.14 3.31
CA ILE A 46 14.54 16.97 2.67
C ILE A 46 13.04 17.01 2.93
N VAL A 47 12.24 17.10 1.87
CA VAL A 47 10.78 17.01 1.94
C VAL A 47 10.37 15.57 1.68
N VAL A 48 9.60 14.98 2.60
CA VAL A 48 9.04 13.63 2.47
C VAL A 48 7.59 13.74 2.00
N ILE A 49 7.29 13.17 0.84
CA ILE A 49 5.98 13.19 0.19
C ILE A 49 5.40 11.76 0.20
N HIS A 50 4.26 11.58 0.87
CA HIS A 50 3.50 10.33 0.89
C HIS A 50 2.08 10.58 0.35
N PRO A 51 1.86 10.38 -0.96
CA PRO A 51 0.55 10.52 -1.59
C PRO A 51 -0.40 9.40 -1.17
N GLY A 52 -1.66 9.74 -0.91
CA GLY A 52 -2.76 8.77 -0.75
C GLY A 52 -3.96 9.16 -1.60
N SER A 53 -4.95 8.27 -1.75
CA SER A 53 -6.14 8.56 -2.58
C SER A 53 -7.01 9.70 -2.03
N THR A 54 -6.99 9.89 -0.71
CA THR A 54 -7.89 10.83 -0.03
C THR A 54 -7.11 11.86 0.79
N THR A 55 -5.88 11.55 1.18
CA THR A 55 -5.01 12.41 2.00
C THR A 55 -3.59 12.34 1.48
N LEU A 56 -3.00 13.51 1.19
CA LEU A 56 -1.56 13.68 1.02
C LEU A 56 -0.94 13.91 2.39
N ARG A 57 0.18 13.26 2.69
CA ARG A 57 1.01 13.54 3.86
C ARG A 57 2.34 14.09 3.40
N ILE A 58 2.70 15.28 3.87
CA ILE A 58 3.89 16.02 3.43
C ILE A 58 4.51 16.78 4.59
N GLY A 59 5.83 16.83 4.64
CA GLY A 59 6.60 17.47 5.70
C GLY A 59 8.09 17.43 5.39
N ARG A 60 8.90 18.16 6.17
CA ARG A 60 10.35 17.97 6.23
C ARG A 60 10.68 16.65 6.94
N ALA A 61 11.84 16.06 6.67
CA ALA A 61 12.29 14.87 7.41
C ALA A 61 12.62 15.16 8.90
N THR A 62 12.75 16.44 9.28
CA THR A 62 12.82 16.92 10.66
C THR A 62 11.47 17.03 11.37
N ASP A 63 10.35 17.11 10.64
CA ASP A 63 9.03 17.35 11.24
C ASP A 63 8.57 16.14 12.07
N THR A 64 8.12 16.37 13.30
CA THR A 64 7.66 15.28 14.20
C THR A 64 6.38 14.60 13.69
N LEU A 65 5.55 15.36 12.96
CA LEU A 65 4.29 14.95 12.34
C LEU A 65 4.17 15.62 10.96
N PRO A 66 3.72 14.91 9.91
CA PRO A 66 3.45 15.53 8.62
C PRO A 66 2.17 16.34 8.64
N VAL A 67 2.11 17.30 7.72
CA VAL A 67 0.86 17.95 7.34
C VAL A 67 0.02 16.97 6.53
N GLY A 68 -1.17 16.64 7.03
CA GLY A 68 -2.18 15.86 6.31
C GLY A 68 -3.20 16.76 5.62
N ILE A 69 -3.24 16.77 4.29
CA ILE A 69 -4.22 17.57 3.51
C ILE A 69 -5.13 16.69 2.64
N PRO A 70 -6.40 17.07 2.41
CA PRO A 70 -7.25 16.41 1.43
C PRO A 70 -6.62 16.40 0.03
N HIS A 71 -6.50 15.23 -0.60
CA HIS A 71 -5.83 15.09 -1.90
C HIS A 71 -6.79 15.34 -3.07
N VAL A 72 -7.38 16.54 -3.09
CA VAL A 72 -8.48 16.94 -3.98
C VAL A 72 -8.32 18.39 -4.40
N ILE A 73 -8.70 18.69 -5.63
CA ILE A 73 -8.67 20.05 -6.20
C ILE A 73 -10.02 20.41 -6.80
N ALA A 74 -10.37 21.69 -6.69
CA ALA A 74 -11.50 22.29 -7.39
C ALA A 74 -10.99 23.18 -8.53
N ARG A 75 -11.36 22.91 -9.78
CA ARG A 75 -11.00 23.73 -10.94
C ARG A 75 -12.22 24.46 -11.50
N ARG A 76 -12.13 25.78 -11.59
CA ARG A 76 -13.19 26.64 -12.13
C ARG A 76 -13.44 26.35 -13.61
N HIS A 77 -14.70 26.43 -14.03
CA HIS A 77 -15.10 26.39 -15.44
C HIS A 77 -14.48 27.54 -16.22
N LYS A 78 -14.15 27.28 -17.48
CA LYS A 78 -13.58 28.27 -18.42
C LYS A 78 -14.66 29.02 -19.18
N GLN A 79 -15.83 28.41 -19.35
CA GLN A 79 -16.98 28.95 -20.09
C GLN A 79 -18.25 28.78 -19.26
N GLN A 80 -19.23 29.67 -19.45
CA GLN A 80 -20.56 29.52 -18.84
C GLN A 80 -21.29 28.32 -19.48
N GLY A 81 -22.11 27.62 -18.70
CA GLY A 81 -22.88 26.46 -19.18
C GLY A 81 -22.09 25.15 -19.32
N GLN A 82 -20.83 25.09 -18.87
CA GLN A 82 -20.09 23.82 -18.81
C GLN A 82 -20.72 22.86 -17.78
N ALA A 83 -20.89 21.59 -18.15
CA ALA A 83 -21.38 20.56 -17.23
C ALA A 83 -20.39 20.36 -16.08
N ALA A 84 -20.89 20.38 -14.83
CA ALA A 84 -20.05 20.18 -13.66
C ALA A 84 -19.59 18.71 -13.56
N TYR A 85 -18.28 18.50 -13.65
CA TYR A 85 -17.66 17.20 -13.44
C TYR A 85 -17.26 17.01 -11.97
N ARG A 86 -17.54 15.85 -11.40
CA ARG A 86 -17.12 15.49 -10.04
C ARG A 86 -16.67 14.04 -10.02
N ASP A 87 -15.42 13.83 -9.66
CA ASP A 87 -14.92 12.49 -9.34
C ASP A 87 -15.70 11.87 -8.18
N SER A 88 -16.11 10.62 -8.34
CA SER A 88 -16.79 9.85 -7.29
C SER A 88 -15.86 9.59 -6.10
N TRP A 89 -16.37 9.69 -4.87
CA TRP A 89 -15.62 9.32 -3.66
C TRP A 89 -16.04 7.95 -3.13
N LEU A 90 -17.11 7.89 -2.33
CA LEU A 90 -17.66 6.65 -1.77
C LEU A 90 -18.34 5.76 -2.82
N LEU A 91 -18.79 6.36 -3.94
CA LEU A 91 -19.31 5.66 -5.11
C LEU A 91 -18.19 5.19 -6.06
N ARG A 92 -18.46 4.06 -6.70
CA ARG A 92 -17.57 3.37 -7.65
C ARG A 92 -18.38 2.48 -8.57
N ASP A 93 -17.76 2.08 -9.68
CA ASP A 93 -18.34 1.15 -10.63
C ASP A 93 -18.57 -0.24 -10.01
N GLY A 94 -19.55 -0.97 -10.56
CA GLY A 94 -19.89 -2.32 -10.13
C GLY A 94 -20.83 -2.42 -8.92
N LEU A 95 -21.29 -1.30 -8.31
CA LEU A 95 -22.19 -1.31 -7.14
C LEU A 95 -23.66 -1.63 -7.46
N ASN A 96 -24.09 -1.39 -8.70
CA ASN A 96 -25.47 -1.45 -9.17
C ASN A 96 -25.62 -2.38 -10.39
N LYS A 97 -24.84 -3.47 -10.46
CA LYS A 97 -25.07 -4.55 -11.43
C LYS A 97 -26.24 -5.42 -10.94
N PRO A 98 -26.91 -6.20 -11.81
CA PRO A 98 -28.03 -7.06 -11.41
C PRO A 98 -27.70 -7.95 -10.19
N GLU A 99 -26.49 -8.49 -10.16
CA GLU A 99 -25.99 -9.40 -9.13
C GLU A 99 -25.49 -8.68 -7.87
N SER A 100 -25.27 -7.36 -7.90
CA SER A 100 -24.67 -6.59 -6.80
C SER A 100 -25.49 -6.65 -5.52
N THR A 101 -26.82 -6.63 -5.64
CA THR A 101 -27.73 -6.71 -4.48
C THR A 101 -27.71 -8.10 -3.86
N GLU A 102 -27.73 -9.16 -4.67
CA GLU A 102 -27.65 -10.53 -4.16
C GLU A 102 -26.29 -10.82 -3.52
N GLN A 103 -25.19 -10.42 -4.19
CA GLN A 103 -23.83 -10.55 -3.67
C GLN A 103 -23.68 -9.86 -2.31
N ARG A 104 -24.25 -8.65 -2.17
CA ARG A 104 -24.28 -7.88 -0.91
C ARG A 104 -25.01 -8.60 0.21
N GLN A 105 -26.21 -9.15 -0.07
CA GLN A 105 -26.99 -9.90 0.92
C GLN A 105 -26.29 -11.21 1.32
N ASN A 106 -25.74 -11.94 0.35
CA ASN A 106 -25.01 -13.19 0.63
C ASN A 106 -23.69 -12.92 1.37
N GLY A 107 -23.02 -11.79 1.11
CA GLY A 107 -21.90 -11.31 1.91
C GLY A 107 -22.29 -11.01 3.36
N LEU A 108 -23.39 -10.28 3.58
CA LEU A 108 -23.88 -9.96 4.92
C LEU A 108 -24.23 -11.23 5.72
N LYS A 109 -24.89 -12.22 5.11
CA LYS A 109 -25.14 -13.53 5.76
C LYS A 109 -23.85 -14.21 6.25
N MET A 110 -22.75 -14.11 5.50
CA MET A 110 -21.45 -14.65 5.91
C MET A 110 -20.81 -13.84 7.05
N VAL A 111 -21.08 -12.53 7.12
CA VAL A 111 -20.70 -11.68 8.27
C VAL A 111 -21.50 -12.09 9.51
N ASP A 112 -22.82 -12.22 9.40
CA ASP A 112 -23.71 -12.60 10.51
C ASP A 112 -23.38 -13.99 11.05
N GLN A 113 -23.15 -14.97 10.16
CA GLN A 113 -22.68 -16.30 10.53
C GLN A 113 -21.34 -16.24 11.27
N ALA A 114 -20.41 -15.36 10.85
CA ALA A 114 -19.12 -15.21 11.50
C ALA A 114 -19.22 -14.57 12.88
N ILE A 115 -20.09 -13.55 13.04
CA ILE A 115 -20.42 -12.94 14.34
C ILE A 115 -21.00 -14.01 15.27
N TRP A 116 -22.08 -14.68 14.85
CA TRP A 116 -22.76 -15.72 15.63
C TRP A 116 -21.87 -16.91 16.01
N SER A 117 -20.89 -17.25 15.16
CA SER A 117 -19.94 -18.33 15.44
C SER A 117 -18.93 -17.99 16.55
N LYS A 118 -18.63 -16.70 16.76
CA LYS A 118 -17.71 -16.24 17.80
C LYS A 118 -18.50 -15.99 19.09
N LYS A 119 -18.05 -16.62 20.19
CA LYS A 119 -18.60 -16.36 21.52
C LYS A 119 -18.11 -15.03 22.06
N MET A 120 -18.93 -14.41 22.90
CA MET A 120 -18.54 -13.28 23.75
C MET A 120 -17.59 -13.76 24.87
N SER A 121 -16.91 -12.84 25.55
CA SER A 121 -15.94 -13.15 26.61
C SER A 121 -16.55 -13.91 27.81
N ASN A 122 -17.87 -13.78 28.02
CA ASN A 122 -18.63 -14.56 29.02
C ASN A 122 -18.99 -16.00 28.56
N GLY A 123 -18.55 -16.43 27.37
CA GLY A 123 -18.81 -17.77 26.82
C GLY A 123 -20.18 -17.97 26.17
N ALA A 124 -21.08 -16.97 26.25
CA ALA A 124 -22.38 -16.99 25.59
C ALA A 124 -22.28 -16.63 24.10
N ARG A 125 -23.33 -16.92 23.33
CA ARG A 125 -23.49 -16.40 21.97
C ARG A 125 -24.06 -14.98 22.03
N ARG A 126 -23.61 -14.11 21.14
CA ARG A 126 -24.17 -12.77 20.94
C ARG A 126 -25.63 -12.90 20.48
N ILE A 127 -26.54 -12.20 21.13
CA ILE A 127 -27.94 -12.12 20.72
C ILE A 127 -28.05 -11.03 19.64
N PRO A 128 -28.49 -11.34 18.41
CA PRO A 128 -28.68 -10.34 17.36
C PRO A 128 -29.87 -9.46 17.69
N VAL A 129 -29.86 -8.20 17.22
CA VAL A 129 -30.96 -7.26 17.47
C VAL A 129 -31.66 -6.86 16.16
N SER A 130 -32.98 -6.74 16.18
CA SER A 130 -33.75 -6.36 14.98
C SER A 130 -33.65 -4.85 14.71
N PRO A 131 -33.57 -4.42 13.43
CA PRO A 131 -33.56 -3.00 13.08
C PRO A 131 -34.88 -2.25 13.38
N ASP A 132 -36.00 -2.95 13.55
CA ASP A 132 -37.37 -2.39 13.50
C ASP A 132 -37.85 -1.62 14.75
N GLN A 133 -36.96 -0.97 15.52
CA GLN A 133 -37.34 -0.26 16.76
C GLN A 133 -36.72 1.15 16.90
N VAL A 134 -37.07 2.05 15.97
CA VAL A 134 -36.67 3.47 16.03
C VAL A 134 -37.89 4.40 15.91
N THR A 135 -38.19 5.09 17.00
CA THR A 135 -38.99 6.33 17.02
C THR A 135 -38.04 7.52 16.82
N PRO A 136 -38.26 8.42 15.84
CA PRO A 136 -37.49 9.65 15.74
C PRO A 136 -37.74 10.53 16.97
N LEU A 137 -36.67 11.01 17.63
CA LEU A 137 -36.76 12.11 18.59
C LEU A 137 -36.35 13.44 17.95
N GLU A 138 -36.87 14.53 18.51
CA GLU A 138 -36.93 15.85 17.89
C GLU A 138 -35.58 16.56 17.75
N THR A 139 -35.52 17.48 16.78
CA THR A 139 -34.36 18.32 16.49
C THR A 139 -34.15 19.38 17.56
N VAL A 140 -33.05 19.31 18.30
CA VAL A 140 -32.65 20.37 19.25
C VAL A 140 -31.73 21.38 18.56
N ASN A 141 -32.24 22.58 18.28
CA ASN A 141 -31.42 23.71 17.81
C ASN A 141 -30.63 24.30 18.98
N ASN A 142 -29.30 24.33 18.89
CA ASN A 142 -28.47 25.20 19.74
C ASN A 142 -27.18 25.67 19.06
N CYS A 143 -26.70 26.84 19.48
CA CYS A 143 -25.86 27.71 18.65
C CYS A 143 -24.34 27.44 18.68
N LEU A 144 -23.69 27.93 17.61
CA LEU A 144 -22.32 28.46 17.52
C LEU A 144 -21.15 27.69 18.18
N CYS A 145 -20.30 27.10 17.34
CA CYS A 145 -18.85 27.06 17.59
C CYS A 145 -18.12 27.30 16.26
N SER A 146 -16.92 27.88 16.32
CA SER A 146 -16.26 28.53 15.18
C SER A 146 -15.00 27.82 14.68
N HIS A 147 -14.59 28.15 13.45
CA HIS A 147 -13.30 27.85 12.80
C HIS A 147 -12.98 26.40 12.37
N CYS A 148 -12.61 26.27 11.07
CA CYS A 148 -11.41 25.54 10.60
C CYS A 148 -11.20 25.71 9.07
N LEU A 149 -10.40 26.71 8.68
CA LEU A 149 -10.16 27.12 7.27
C LEU A 149 -8.94 26.44 6.63
N VAL A 150 -9.01 25.14 6.38
CA VAL A 150 -7.95 24.36 5.68
C VAL A 150 -8.50 23.50 4.51
N LYS A 151 -9.83 23.50 4.28
CA LYS A 151 -10.53 22.45 3.50
C LYS A 151 -11.14 22.91 2.17
N THR A 152 -10.72 24.04 1.60
CA THR A 152 -11.46 24.82 0.57
C THR A 152 -12.09 24.00 -0.57
N ALA A 153 -11.36 23.11 -1.25
CA ALA A 153 -11.89 22.31 -2.37
C ALA A 153 -13.07 21.38 -1.98
N LEU A 154 -13.07 20.82 -0.76
CA LEU A 154 -14.18 20.00 -0.26
C LEU A 154 -15.44 20.83 -0.04
N TYR A 155 -15.29 22.10 0.32
CA TYR A 155 -16.37 23.00 0.75
C TYR A 155 -16.91 23.92 -0.35
N VAL A 156 -16.35 23.87 -1.57
CA VAL A 156 -16.94 24.54 -2.75
C VAL A 156 -18.40 24.13 -2.91
N ASN A 157 -19.30 25.11 -3.04
CA ASN A 157 -20.73 24.89 -3.12
C ASN A 157 -21.04 24.02 -4.36
N PRO A 158 -21.87 22.97 -4.25
CA PRO A 158 -22.28 22.15 -5.39
C PRO A 158 -22.83 22.93 -6.59
N LEU A 159 -23.41 24.12 -6.38
CA LEU A 159 -23.98 24.95 -7.44
C LEU A 159 -22.94 25.85 -8.14
N ASP A 160 -21.73 26.00 -7.59
CA ASP A 160 -20.69 26.82 -8.20
C ASP A 160 -20.11 26.17 -9.47
N SER A 161 -19.64 27.01 -10.39
CA SER A 161 -19.02 26.60 -11.66
C SER A 161 -17.60 26.02 -11.47
N TYR A 162 -17.48 24.91 -10.75
CA TYR A 162 -16.24 24.17 -10.49
C TYR A 162 -16.39 22.68 -10.75
N ASN A 163 -15.36 22.09 -11.35
CA ASN A 163 -15.15 20.65 -11.35
C ASN A 163 -14.34 20.23 -10.12
N ILE A 164 -14.60 19.04 -9.59
CA ILE A 164 -13.87 18.45 -8.46
C ILE A 164 -13.12 17.22 -8.96
N HIS A 165 -11.79 17.20 -8.78
CA HIS A 165 -10.94 16.07 -9.18
C HIS A 165 -10.19 15.50 -7.97
N TRP A 166 -10.08 14.18 -7.91
CA TRP A 166 -9.24 13.43 -6.97
C TRP A 166 -8.10 12.77 -7.77
N PRO A 167 -6.89 13.35 -7.82
CA PRO A 167 -5.83 12.91 -8.75
C PRO A 167 -5.31 11.48 -8.50
N ILE A 168 -5.59 10.91 -7.33
CA ILE A 168 -5.30 9.50 -7.01
C ILE A 168 -6.59 8.81 -6.57
N ARG A 169 -6.90 7.65 -7.17
CA ARG A 169 -7.98 6.76 -6.71
C ARG A 169 -7.48 5.34 -6.58
N ARG A 170 -7.91 4.63 -5.52
CA ARG A 170 -7.51 3.24 -5.22
C ARG A 170 -5.99 3.00 -5.30
N GLY A 171 -5.20 3.96 -4.80
CA GLY A 171 -3.73 3.92 -4.79
C GLY A 171 -3.01 4.20 -6.12
N GLN A 172 -3.73 4.52 -7.20
CA GLN A 172 -3.15 4.79 -8.52
C GLN A 172 -3.61 6.17 -9.05
N LEU A 173 -2.91 6.70 -10.06
CA LEU A 173 -3.34 7.93 -10.75
C LEU A 173 -4.76 7.75 -11.32
N ASN A 174 -5.62 8.74 -11.11
CA ASN A 174 -7.03 8.67 -11.47
C ASN A 174 -7.25 8.99 -12.96
N LEU A 175 -6.85 8.05 -13.83
CA LEU A 175 -7.01 8.21 -15.28
C LEU A 175 -8.43 7.82 -15.73
N HIS A 176 -9.08 8.70 -16.49
CA HIS A 176 -10.43 8.48 -17.03
C HIS A 176 -10.72 9.36 -18.26
N THR A 177 -11.80 9.06 -18.97
CA THR A 177 -12.20 9.78 -20.20
C THR A 177 -12.82 11.17 -19.95
N GLY A 178 -13.32 11.42 -18.74
CA GLY A 178 -13.89 12.71 -18.35
C GLY A 178 -12.85 13.84 -18.15
N PRO A 179 -13.29 15.11 -18.01
CA PRO A 179 -12.42 16.25 -17.75
C PRO A 179 -11.50 16.03 -16.53
N GLY A 180 -10.21 16.31 -16.68
CA GLY A 180 -9.20 16.10 -15.63
C GLY A 180 -8.52 14.73 -15.63
N GLY A 181 -9.06 13.73 -16.35
CA GLY A 181 -8.58 12.34 -16.30
C GLY A 181 -7.47 11.96 -17.26
N SER A 182 -6.91 12.90 -18.05
CA SER A 182 -5.69 12.63 -18.82
C SER A 182 -4.47 12.62 -17.90
N LEU A 183 -3.45 11.82 -18.22
CA LEU A 183 -2.20 11.75 -17.45
C LEU A 183 -1.59 13.14 -17.20
N THR A 184 -1.57 13.99 -18.22
CA THR A 184 -1.11 15.38 -18.14
C THR A 184 -1.95 16.27 -17.23
N ALA A 185 -3.27 16.08 -17.17
CA ALA A 185 -4.15 16.85 -16.29
C ALA A 185 -4.02 16.37 -14.83
N VAL A 186 -3.96 15.06 -14.60
CA VAL A 186 -3.70 14.48 -13.28
C VAL A 186 -2.36 14.95 -12.71
N LEU A 187 -1.29 14.96 -13.50
CA LEU A 187 0.02 15.47 -13.08
C LEU A 187 -0.03 16.98 -12.77
N ALA A 188 -0.70 17.79 -13.60
CA ALA A 188 -0.87 19.23 -13.33
C ALA A 188 -1.76 19.51 -12.09
N ASP A 189 -2.68 18.61 -11.74
CA ASP A 189 -3.47 18.69 -10.51
C ASP A 189 -2.62 18.33 -9.29
N LEU A 190 -1.78 17.29 -9.38
CA LEU A 190 -0.80 16.92 -8.35
C LEU A 190 0.22 18.04 -8.11
N GLU A 191 0.83 18.59 -9.17
CA GLU A 191 1.79 19.69 -9.10
C GLU A 191 1.20 20.89 -8.34
N VAL A 192 -0.04 21.27 -8.63
CA VAL A 192 -0.73 22.37 -7.96
C VAL A 192 -1.03 22.06 -6.49
N ILE A 193 -1.54 20.86 -6.17
CA ILE A 193 -1.85 20.50 -4.77
C ILE A 193 -0.55 20.44 -3.93
N TRP A 194 0.50 19.84 -4.46
CA TRP A 194 1.76 19.65 -3.73
C TRP A 194 2.51 20.97 -3.58
N SER A 195 2.55 21.81 -4.63
CA SER A 195 3.10 23.16 -4.55
C SER A 195 2.36 24.03 -3.54
N HIS A 196 1.02 23.99 -3.55
CA HIS A 196 0.20 24.66 -2.54
C HIS A 196 0.53 24.18 -1.12
N ALA A 197 0.72 22.86 -0.93
CA ALA A 197 1.03 22.29 0.36
C ALA A 197 2.39 22.77 0.90
N ILE A 198 3.40 22.74 0.05
CA ILE A 198 4.78 23.20 0.32
C ILE A 198 4.78 24.69 0.69
N GLN A 199 4.12 25.53 -0.10
CA GLN A 199 4.08 26.98 0.16
C GLN A 199 3.29 27.34 1.41
N LYS A 200 2.14 26.70 1.64
CA LYS A 200 1.19 27.13 2.68
C LYS A 200 1.46 26.52 4.05
N TYR A 201 1.90 25.26 4.12
CA TYR A 201 2.05 24.56 5.41
C TYR A 201 3.50 24.22 5.76
N LEU A 202 4.41 24.17 4.78
CA LEU A 202 5.85 24.08 5.07
C LEU A 202 6.52 25.45 4.99
N GLU A 203 5.83 26.47 4.47
CA GLU A 203 6.33 27.85 4.31
C GLU A 203 7.58 27.95 3.41
N ILE A 204 7.73 27.00 2.47
CA ILE A 204 8.86 26.97 1.52
C ILE A 204 8.44 27.65 0.20
N PRO A 205 9.09 28.74 -0.23
CA PRO A 205 8.84 29.33 -1.54
C PRO A 205 9.29 28.39 -2.67
N LEU A 206 8.47 28.21 -3.71
CA LEU A 206 8.76 27.24 -4.79
C LEU A 206 10.10 27.50 -5.50
N LYS A 207 10.50 28.77 -5.63
CA LYS A 207 11.80 29.19 -6.18
C LYS A 207 13.02 28.64 -5.43
N ASP A 208 12.82 28.22 -4.18
CA ASP A 208 13.86 27.75 -3.27
C ASP A 208 13.92 26.20 -3.20
N LEU A 209 13.01 25.49 -3.89
CA LEU A 209 13.03 24.02 -3.99
C LEU A 209 14.32 23.45 -4.59
N LYS A 210 15.06 24.26 -5.35
CA LYS A 210 16.43 23.98 -5.81
C LYS A 210 17.45 23.73 -4.68
N TYR A 211 17.14 24.09 -3.44
CA TYR A 211 17.94 23.78 -2.24
C TYR A 211 17.43 22.53 -1.50
N TYR A 212 16.25 22.05 -1.85
CA TYR A 212 15.61 20.89 -1.21
C TYR A 212 15.80 19.64 -2.06
N ARG A 213 15.77 18.49 -1.39
CA ARG A 213 15.63 17.16 -2.00
C ARG A 213 14.28 16.54 -1.59
N CYS A 214 13.82 15.53 -2.33
CA CYS A 214 12.51 14.91 -2.11
C CYS A 214 12.64 13.40 -1.83
N ILE A 215 11.92 12.88 -0.83
CA ILE A 215 11.67 11.44 -0.69
C ILE A 215 10.22 11.19 -1.08
N LEU A 216 9.99 10.44 -2.15
CA LEU A 216 8.67 10.08 -2.65
C LEU A 216 8.34 8.64 -2.27
N LEU A 217 7.28 8.45 -1.47
CA LEU A 217 6.69 7.14 -1.24
C LEU A 217 5.78 6.74 -2.40
N ILE A 218 5.91 5.50 -2.85
CA ILE A 218 5.11 4.90 -3.93
C ILE A 218 4.43 3.59 -3.47
N PRO A 219 3.34 3.14 -4.12
CA PRO A 219 2.71 1.86 -3.80
C PRO A 219 3.65 0.66 -3.99
N ASP A 220 3.41 -0.43 -3.24
CA ASP A 220 4.22 -1.65 -3.37
C ASP A 220 4.12 -2.30 -4.75
N ILE A 221 2.92 -2.24 -5.33
CA ILE A 221 2.64 -2.55 -6.75
C ILE A 221 2.44 -1.21 -7.46
N TYR A 222 3.53 -0.64 -7.96
CA TYR A 222 3.57 0.64 -8.65
C TYR A 222 3.45 0.46 -10.18
N ASN A 223 3.00 1.50 -10.86
CA ASN A 223 3.06 1.61 -12.32
C ASN A 223 4.34 2.37 -12.70
N LYS A 224 5.24 1.73 -13.47
CA LYS A 224 6.54 2.31 -13.88
C LYS A 224 6.38 3.67 -14.58
N GLN A 225 5.46 3.77 -15.55
CA GLN A 225 5.18 5.01 -16.28
C GLN A 225 4.67 6.13 -15.34
N HIS A 226 3.79 5.80 -14.39
CA HIS A 226 3.30 6.79 -13.42
C HIS A 226 4.43 7.30 -12.52
N VAL A 227 5.30 6.42 -12.01
CA VAL A 227 6.44 6.81 -11.17
C VAL A 227 7.45 7.64 -11.98
N LYS A 228 7.75 7.27 -13.23
CA LYS A 228 8.56 8.08 -14.16
C LYS A 228 8.04 9.51 -14.26
N GLU A 229 6.75 9.69 -14.52
CA GLU A 229 6.19 11.04 -14.66
C GLU A 229 6.17 11.83 -13.35
N LEU A 230 6.00 11.18 -12.19
CA LEU A 230 6.10 11.84 -10.89
C LEU A 230 7.52 12.30 -10.57
N VAL A 231 8.53 11.47 -10.87
CA VAL A 231 9.96 11.83 -10.78
C VAL A 231 10.27 13.02 -11.69
N ASN A 232 9.80 12.95 -12.94
CA ASN A 232 9.93 14.04 -13.92
C ASN A 232 9.27 15.34 -13.44
N MET A 233 8.07 15.27 -12.88
CA MET A 233 7.37 16.43 -12.30
C MET A 233 8.14 17.05 -11.13
N ILE A 234 8.59 16.23 -10.17
CA ILE A 234 9.33 16.72 -8.98
C ILE A 234 10.65 17.39 -9.37
N LEU A 235 11.44 16.77 -10.26
CA LEU A 235 12.75 17.27 -10.64
C LEU A 235 12.67 18.42 -11.66
N MET A 236 11.88 18.27 -12.73
CA MET A 236 11.90 19.18 -13.89
C MET A 236 10.81 20.26 -13.89
N LYS A 237 9.69 20.06 -13.16
CA LYS A 237 8.60 21.06 -13.06
C LYS A 237 8.68 21.82 -11.74
N MET A 238 8.66 21.10 -10.61
CA MET A 238 8.73 21.70 -9.28
C MET A 238 10.13 22.20 -8.91
N GLY A 239 11.19 21.63 -9.50
CA GLY A 239 12.56 22.11 -9.36
C GLY A 239 13.31 21.63 -8.12
N PHE A 240 12.92 20.49 -7.52
CA PHE A 240 13.71 19.83 -6.47
C PHE A 240 15.08 19.39 -7.00
N SER A 241 16.15 19.58 -6.23
CA SER A 241 17.52 19.28 -6.66
C SER A 241 17.80 17.79 -6.91
N GLY A 242 17.18 16.92 -6.12
CA GLY A 242 17.27 15.47 -6.25
C GLY A 242 16.13 14.74 -5.53
N ILE A 243 15.95 13.47 -5.87
CA ILE A 243 14.86 12.62 -5.38
C ILE A 243 15.34 11.22 -5.01
N VAL A 244 14.75 10.64 -3.96
CA VAL A 244 14.74 9.19 -3.67
C VAL A 244 13.30 8.71 -3.78
N VAL A 245 13.10 7.53 -4.37
CA VAL A 245 11.79 6.87 -4.50
C VAL A 245 11.83 5.58 -3.69
N HIS A 246 10.80 5.32 -2.86
CA HIS A 246 10.75 4.10 -2.05
C HIS A 246 9.33 3.56 -1.87
N GLN A 247 9.20 2.24 -1.76
CA GLN A 247 7.91 1.55 -1.54
C GLN A 247 7.34 1.80 -0.14
N GLU A 248 6.03 2.06 -0.08
CA GLU A 248 5.27 2.39 1.13
C GLU A 248 5.40 1.34 2.25
N SER A 249 5.45 0.04 1.92
CA SER A 249 5.60 -1.04 2.90
C SER A 249 6.97 -1.06 3.59
N VAL A 250 8.05 -0.78 2.85
CA VAL A 250 9.40 -0.71 3.41
C VAL A 250 9.56 0.57 4.23
N CYS A 251 8.94 1.68 3.80
CA CYS A 251 8.85 2.83 4.67
C CYS A 251 8.00 2.52 5.93
N ALA A 252 7.00 1.64 5.88
CA ALA A 252 6.28 1.22 7.08
C ALA A 252 7.17 0.43 8.06
N THR A 253 8.08 -0.44 7.59
CA THR A 253 9.05 -1.14 8.46
C THR A 253 10.07 -0.19 9.09
N PHE A 254 10.61 0.77 8.32
CA PHE A 254 11.49 1.81 8.89
C PHE A 254 10.76 2.68 9.93
N GLY A 255 9.50 3.01 9.69
CA GLY A 255 8.68 3.83 10.58
C GLY A 255 8.29 3.12 11.89
N SER A 256 8.06 1.80 11.85
CA SER A 256 7.81 1.01 13.06
C SER A 256 9.11 0.63 13.79
N GLY A 257 10.19 0.41 13.03
CA GLY A 257 11.45 -0.17 13.53
C GLY A 257 11.46 -1.69 13.57
N LEU A 258 10.72 -2.35 12.65
CA LEU A 258 10.71 -3.81 12.50
C LEU A 258 11.61 -4.23 11.34
N GLY A 259 12.56 -5.15 11.57
CA GLY A 259 13.45 -5.65 10.49
C GLY A 259 12.74 -6.60 9.50
N SER A 260 11.79 -7.39 9.99
CA SER A 260 10.96 -8.27 9.17
C SER A 260 9.51 -8.25 9.65
N ALA A 261 8.55 -8.10 8.74
CA ALA A 261 7.11 -8.14 9.05
C ALA A 261 6.23 -8.34 7.79
N CYS A 262 5.06 -8.95 7.99
CA CYS A 262 3.97 -8.85 7.02
C CYS A 262 3.29 -7.49 7.19
N ILE A 263 3.33 -6.66 6.15
CA ILE A 263 2.78 -5.30 6.16
C ILE A 263 1.37 -5.31 5.57
N VAL A 264 0.44 -4.65 6.25
CA VAL A 264 -0.96 -4.53 5.88
C VAL A 264 -1.37 -3.06 5.95
N ASP A 265 -1.26 -2.32 4.83
CA ASP A 265 -1.73 -0.93 4.76
C ASP A 265 -3.19 -0.88 4.34
N VAL A 266 -4.10 -0.64 5.29
CA VAL A 266 -5.52 -0.45 5.01
C VAL A 266 -5.79 1.04 4.80
N GLY A 267 -5.88 1.47 3.54
CA GLY A 267 -6.18 2.85 3.16
C GLY A 267 -7.69 3.15 3.10
N ASP A 268 -8.03 4.33 2.58
CA ASP A 268 -9.43 4.70 2.32
C ASP A 268 -10.03 3.92 1.13
N GLN A 269 -9.25 3.67 0.08
CA GLN A 269 -9.76 3.09 -1.19
C GLN A 269 -9.03 1.82 -1.65
N LYS A 270 -7.88 1.49 -1.04
CA LYS A 270 -7.07 0.30 -1.33
C LYS A 270 -6.55 -0.31 -0.05
N THR A 271 -6.22 -1.59 -0.09
CA THR A 271 -5.49 -2.29 0.96
C THR A 271 -4.26 -2.99 0.36
N SER A 272 -3.05 -2.60 0.75
CA SER A 272 -1.81 -3.28 0.35
C SER A 272 -1.47 -4.38 1.35
N VAL A 273 -0.99 -5.53 0.88
CA VAL A 273 -0.43 -6.61 1.71
C VAL A 273 0.87 -7.09 1.07
N CYS A 274 1.97 -7.13 1.81
CA CYS A 274 3.20 -7.80 1.37
C CYS A 274 4.11 -8.15 2.55
N CYS A 275 5.01 -9.10 2.36
CA CYS A 275 6.05 -9.43 3.32
C CYS A 275 7.32 -8.63 3.03
N VAL A 276 7.87 -7.99 4.06
CA VAL A 276 9.12 -7.21 3.98
C VAL A 276 10.15 -7.83 4.92
N GLU A 277 11.35 -8.08 4.40
CA GLU A 277 12.50 -8.57 5.16
C GLU A 277 13.74 -7.73 4.80
N ASP A 278 14.43 -7.21 5.81
CA ASP A 278 15.72 -6.48 5.69
C ASP A 278 15.71 -5.34 4.65
N GLY A 279 14.59 -4.61 4.59
CA GLY A 279 14.38 -3.50 3.66
C GLY A 279 13.83 -3.89 2.28
N VAL A 280 13.57 -5.17 2.03
CA VAL A 280 13.11 -5.67 0.72
C VAL A 280 11.66 -6.17 0.80
N SER A 281 10.76 -5.58 0.00
CA SER A 281 9.41 -6.11 -0.22
C SER A 281 9.45 -7.27 -1.23
N HIS A 282 9.15 -8.50 -0.80
CA HIS A 282 9.23 -9.68 -1.67
C HIS A 282 8.13 -9.68 -2.74
N HIS A 283 8.51 -9.63 -4.03
CA HIS A 283 7.58 -9.48 -5.17
C HIS A 283 6.42 -10.49 -5.18
N ASN A 284 6.69 -11.79 -4.94
CA ASN A 284 5.68 -12.85 -4.92
C ASN A 284 4.61 -12.67 -3.84
N THR A 285 4.90 -11.91 -2.78
CA THR A 285 4.02 -11.72 -1.62
C THR A 285 3.08 -10.52 -1.77
N ARG A 286 3.26 -9.69 -2.81
CA ARG A 286 2.53 -8.43 -2.97
C ARG A 286 1.11 -8.67 -3.49
N LEU A 287 0.12 -8.27 -2.70
CA LEU A 287 -1.28 -8.12 -3.10
C LEU A 287 -1.74 -6.66 -2.91
N CYS A 288 -2.52 -6.16 -3.84
CA CYS A 288 -3.31 -4.93 -3.66
C CYS A 288 -4.80 -5.25 -3.85
N LEU A 289 -5.57 -5.03 -2.80
CA LEU A 289 -7.02 -5.24 -2.77
C LEU A 289 -7.70 -3.91 -3.04
N ALA A 290 -8.62 -3.88 -4.01
CA ALA A 290 -9.29 -2.66 -4.45
C ALA A 290 -10.45 -2.25 -3.51
N TYR A 291 -10.27 -2.31 -2.20
CA TYR A 291 -11.23 -1.82 -1.20
C TYR A 291 -10.54 -1.26 0.05
N GLY A 292 -11.26 -0.40 0.79
CA GLY A 292 -10.77 0.20 2.04
C GLY A 292 -11.84 0.87 2.90
N GLY A 293 -11.44 1.86 3.71
CA GLY A 293 -12.33 2.59 4.64
C GLY A 293 -13.55 3.27 4.01
N SER A 294 -13.49 3.69 2.74
CA SER A 294 -14.60 4.28 1.99
C SER A 294 -15.69 3.24 1.68
N ASP A 295 -15.29 2.01 1.32
CA ASP A 295 -16.21 0.90 1.08
C ASP A 295 -16.90 0.47 2.40
N VAL A 296 -16.20 0.54 3.53
CA VAL A 296 -16.79 0.36 4.87
C VAL A 296 -17.74 1.50 5.22
N SER A 297 -17.39 2.77 4.94
CA SER A 297 -18.26 3.94 5.18
C SER A 297 -19.58 3.81 4.41
N ARG A 298 -19.51 3.39 3.15
CA ARG A 298 -20.68 3.11 2.30
C ARG A 298 -21.48 1.89 2.77
N CYS A 299 -20.81 0.82 3.22
CA CYS A 299 -21.45 -0.36 3.80
C CYS A 299 -22.24 0.02 5.06
N PHE A 300 -21.62 0.80 5.95
CA PHE A 300 -22.24 1.30 7.16
C PHE A 300 -23.46 2.18 6.86
N TYR A 301 -23.35 3.10 5.90
CA TYR A 301 -24.52 3.89 5.45
C TYR A 301 -25.69 3.00 5.01
N TRP A 302 -25.45 2.01 4.15
CA TRP A 302 -26.48 1.08 3.70
C TRP A 302 -27.12 0.28 4.84
N LEU A 303 -26.35 -0.11 5.85
CA LEU A 303 -26.86 -0.78 7.05
C LEU A 303 -27.68 0.20 7.93
N MET A 304 -27.19 1.41 8.17
CA MET A 304 -27.93 2.44 8.90
C MET A 304 -29.27 2.79 8.22
N GLN A 305 -29.32 2.85 6.88
CA GLN A 305 -30.57 3.04 6.14
C GLN A 305 -31.60 1.94 6.42
N ARG A 306 -31.16 0.69 6.58
CA ARG A 306 -32.01 -0.46 6.95
C ARG A 306 -32.49 -0.37 8.40
N ALA A 307 -31.72 0.27 9.28
CA ALA A 307 -32.07 0.59 10.67
C ALA A 307 -32.77 1.95 10.84
N GLY A 308 -33.28 2.55 9.77
CA GLY A 308 -34.08 3.78 9.86
C GLY A 308 -33.26 5.06 10.09
N PHE A 309 -32.05 5.17 9.53
CA PHE A 309 -31.21 6.37 9.58
C PHE A 309 -32.01 7.68 9.39
N PRO A 310 -31.95 8.63 10.34
CA PRO A 310 -32.91 9.73 10.39
C PRO A 310 -32.65 10.83 9.35
N TYR A 311 -31.40 11.01 8.90
CA TYR A 311 -31.06 11.97 7.85
C TYR A 311 -31.32 11.35 6.47
N ARG A 312 -32.59 11.41 6.04
CA ARG A 312 -33.10 10.74 4.83
C ARG A 312 -32.56 11.29 3.51
N ASP A 313 -32.19 12.57 3.47
CA ASP A 313 -31.73 13.25 2.25
C ASP A 313 -30.23 13.04 1.96
N CYS A 314 -29.54 12.22 2.76
CA CYS A 314 -28.12 11.93 2.67
C CYS A 314 -27.72 11.28 1.32
N GLN A 315 -26.80 11.90 0.59
CA GLN A 315 -26.39 11.47 -0.75
C GLN A 315 -24.91 11.08 -0.85
N LEU A 316 -24.62 9.89 -1.35
CA LEU A 316 -23.24 9.41 -1.61
C LEU A 316 -22.50 10.17 -2.74
N THR A 317 -23.18 11.10 -3.41
CA THR A 317 -22.62 12.06 -4.39
C THR A 317 -22.27 13.42 -3.78
N ASN A 318 -22.72 13.70 -2.55
CA ASN A 318 -22.47 14.95 -1.84
C ASN A 318 -21.21 14.81 -0.95
N LYS A 319 -20.27 15.74 -1.12
CA LYS A 319 -18.98 15.76 -0.40
C LYS A 319 -19.15 15.89 1.11
N LEU A 320 -20.12 16.68 1.58
CA LEU A 320 -20.36 16.91 3.00
C LEU A 320 -21.00 15.69 3.66
N ASP A 321 -21.94 15.05 2.96
CA ASP A 321 -22.51 13.77 3.39
C ASP A 321 -21.45 12.67 3.43
N CYS A 322 -20.55 12.61 2.44
CA CYS A 322 -19.42 11.68 2.45
C CYS A 322 -18.44 11.90 3.63
N LEU A 323 -18.23 13.16 4.06
CA LEU A 323 -17.48 13.49 5.27
C LEU A 323 -18.21 13.02 6.53
N LEU A 324 -19.53 13.28 6.62
CA LEU A 324 -20.38 12.80 7.70
C LEU A 324 -20.33 11.27 7.81
N LEU A 325 -20.52 10.53 6.72
CA LEU A 325 -20.53 9.06 6.73
C LEU A 325 -19.19 8.44 7.15
N GLN A 326 -18.06 9.06 6.82
CA GLN A 326 -16.76 8.64 7.35
C GLN A 326 -16.65 8.92 8.85
N HIS A 327 -17.08 10.09 9.31
CA HIS A 327 -17.09 10.43 10.73
C HIS A 327 -17.99 9.50 11.56
N LEU A 328 -19.19 9.18 11.09
CA LEU A 328 -20.10 8.23 11.73
C LEU A 328 -19.45 6.83 11.83
N LYS A 329 -18.80 6.36 10.75
CA LYS A 329 -18.02 5.11 10.76
C LYS A 329 -16.87 5.18 11.77
N GLU A 330 -16.05 6.23 11.75
CA GLU A 330 -14.91 6.39 12.67
C GLU A 330 -15.33 6.52 14.14
N THR A 331 -16.54 7.00 14.41
CA THR A 331 -17.05 7.20 15.78
C THR A 331 -17.74 5.94 16.33
N PHE A 332 -18.52 5.23 15.50
CA PHE A 332 -19.41 4.16 15.99
C PHE A 332 -18.97 2.74 15.63
N CYS A 333 -18.17 2.54 14.57
CA CYS A 333 -17.79 1.19 14.16
C CYS A 333 -16.72 0.55 15.05
N HIS A 334 -16.88 -0.74 15.35
CA HIS A 334 -15.93 -1.52 16.15
C HIS A 334 -15.75 -2.95 15.61
N LEU A 335 -14.69 -3.62 16.05
CA LEU A 335 -14.47 -5.06 15.86
C LEU A 335 -14.55 -5.85 17.18
N ASP A 336 -15.08 -5.20 18.22
CA ASP A 336 -15.39 -5.81 19.51
C ASP A 336 -16.64 -6.71 19.43
N GLN A 337 -16.60 -7.89 20.07
CA GLN A 337 -17.73 -8.81 20.17
C GLN A 337 -18.60 -8.56 21.40
N ASP A 338 -18.04 -7.98 22.45
CA ASP A 338 -18.72 -7.82 23.74
C ASP A 338 -19.63 -6.57 23.74
N ILE A 339 -19.29 -5.57 22.90
CA ILE A 339 -20.17 -4.41 22.61
C ILE A 339 -21.37 -4.90 21.79
N SER A 340 -22.49 -5.16 22.48
CA SER A 340 -23.73 -5.72 21.93
C SER A 340 -24.97 -4.92 22.37
N GLY A 341 -26.15 -5.32 21.88
CA GLY A 341 -27.42 -4.65 22.13
C GLY A 341 -27.66 -3.42 21.25
N LEU A 342 -28.90 -2.93 21.24
CA LEU A 342 -29.22 -1.60 20.72
C LEU A 342 -28.67 -0.54 21.69
N GLN A 343 -28.05 0.49 21.14
CA GLN A 343 -27.53 1.63 21.88
C GLN A 343 -28.03 2.91 21.22
N ASP A 344 -28.51 3.86 22.02
CA ASP A 344 -28.83 5.21 21.57
C ASP A 344 -27.53 5.99 21.29
N HIS A 345 -27.50 6.68 20.15
CA HIS A 345 -26.39 7.52 19.71
C HIS A 345 -26.93 8.84 19.19
N GLU A 346 -26.08 9.87 19.17
CA GLU A 346 -26.38 11.16 18.56
C GLU A 346 -25.27 11.61 17.62
N PHE A 347 -25.62 12.43 16.63
CA PHE A 347 -24.66 13.08 15.75
C PHE A 347 -25.15 14.45 15.29
N GLN A 348 -24.20 15.33 14.95
CA GLN A 348 -24.49 16.68 14.47
C GLN A 348 -24.18 16.81 12.97
N ILE A 349 -25.07 17.47 12.24
CA ILE A 349 -24.84 17.91 10.86
C ILE A 349 -24.65 19.43 10.86
N ARG A 350 -23.63 19.90 10.13
CA ARG A 350 -23.36 21.33 9.88
C ARG A 350 -23.06 21.53 8.40
N HIS A 351 -24.09 21.78 7.60
CA HIS A 351 -23.93 22.23 6.23
C HIS A 351 -23.71 23.77 6.20
N PRO A 352 -23.03 24.31 5.17
CA PRO A 352 -23.10 25.73 4.85
C PRO A 352 -24.56 26.19 4.78
N ASP A 353 -24.80 27.42 5.23
CA ASP A 353 -26.09 28.12 5.14
C ASP A 353 -27.29 27.39 5.79
N SER A 354 -27.00 26.42 6.67
CA SER A 354 -27.99 25.59 7.39
C SER A 354 -27.77 25.68 8.92
N PRO A 355 -28.82 25.58 9.75
CA PRO A 355 -28.65 25.44 11.19
C PRO A 355 -27.89 24.15 11.53
N ALA A 356 -27.26 24.11 12.71
CA ALA A 356 -26.66 22.88 13.22
C ALA A 356 -27.78 21.94 13.68
N LEU A 357 -27.94 20.81 12.98
CA LEU A 357 -28.97 19.82 13.26
C LEU A 357 -28.40 18.71 14.14
N LEU A 358 -28.99 18.49 15.32
CA LEU A 358 -28.73 17.30 16.15
C LEU A 358 -29.73 16.20 15.79
N TYR A 359 -29.23 14.99 15.58
CA TYR A 359 -30.02 13.79 15.33
C TYR A 359 -29.75 12.74 16.39
N GLN A 360 -30.79 12.08 16.86
CA GLN A 360 -30.71 10.88 17.72
C GLN A 360 -31.18 9.66 16.93
N PHE A 361 -30.49 8.52 17.11
CA PHE A 361 -30.81 7.26 16.46
C PHE A 361 -30.23 6.07 17.24
N ARG A 362 -30.76 4.87 17.00
CA ARG A 362 -30.23 3.63 17.60
C ARG A 362 -29.40 2.85 16.62
N LEU A 363 -28.35 2.21 17.13
CA LEU A 363 -27.53 1.25 16.39
C LEU A 363 -27.30 -0.01 17.20
N GLY A 364 -27.42 -1.15 16.54
CA GLY A 364 -27.10 -2.48 17.06
C GLY A 364 -25.87 -3.05 16.36
N ASP A 365 -26.08 -4.13 15.62
CA ASP A 365 -25.02 -4.93 15.00
C ASP A 365 -24.37 -4.26 13.78
N GLU A 366 -24.96 -3.20 13.21
CA GLU A 366 -24.46 -2.50 12.03
C GLU A 366 -23.02 -1.96 12.25
N LYS A 367 -22.74 -1.54 13.48
CA LYS A 367 -21.44 -1.05 13.96
C LYS A 367 -20.33 -2.08 13.85
N LEU A 368 -20.67 -3.37 13.96
CA LEU A 368 -19.75 -4.51 13.86
C LEU A 368 -19.78 -5.13 12.45
N GLN A 369 -20.96 -5.23 11.84
CA GLN A 369 -21.15 -5.78 10.50
C GLN A 369 -20.37 -5.00 9.43
N ALA A 370 -20.38 -3.66 9.48
CA ALA A 370 -19.72 -2.84 8.46
C ALA A 370 -18.18 -3.03 8.42
N PRO A 371 -17.41 -2.95 9.53
CA PRO A 371 -16.00 -3.31 9.53
C PRO A 371 -15.72 -4.75 9.13
N MET A 372 -16.61 -5.69 9.51
CA MET A 372 -16.44 -7.10 9.15
C MET A 372 -16.53 -7.35 7.64
N ALA A 373 -17.10 -6.44 6.85
CA ALA A 373 -17.05 -6.50 5.39
C ALA A 373 -15.62 -6.53 4.82
N LEU A 374 -14.60 -6.00 5.52
CA LEU A 374 -13.19 -6.14 5.11
C LEU A 374 -12.71 -7.60 5.08
N PHE A 375 -13.36 -8.48 5.83
CA PHE A 375 -13.08 -9.92 5.85
C PHE A 375 -14.02 -10.73 4.95
N TYR A 376 -15.13 -10.11 4.52
CA TYR A 376 -16.16 -10.67 3.65
C TYR A 376 -16.55 -9.65 2.55
N PRO A 377 -15.61 -9.26 1.66
CA PRO A 377 -15.79 -8.11 0.78
C PRO A 377 -16.87 -8.27 -0.30
N ALA A 378 -17.46 -9.47 -0.45
CA ALA A 378 -18.71 -9.66 -1.18
C ALA A 378 -19.85 -8.77 -0.62
N THR A 379 -19.83 -8.45 0.66
CA THR A 379 -20.77 -7.52 1.32
C THR A 379 -20.71 -6.11 0.73
N PHE A 380 -19.62 -5.73 0.05
CA PHE A 380 -19.57 -4.44 -0.66
C PHE A 380 -20.46 -4.41 -1.92
N GLY A 381 -20.85 -5.57 -2.47
CA GLY A 381 -21.70 -5.69 -3.67
C GLY A 381 -21.05 -5.15 -4.94
N ILE A 382 -19.74 -5.36 -5.12
CA ILE A 382 -18.96 -4.85 -6.26
C ILE A 382 -18.79 -5.99 -7.28
N VAL A 383 -19.37 -5.82 -8.47
CA VAL A 383 -19.45 -6.84 -9.53
C VAL A 383 -18.81 -6.32 -10.82
N GLY A 384 -18.09 -7.21 -11.52
CA GLY A 384 -17.48 -6.91 -12.83
C GLY A 384 -16.33 -5.89 -12.75
N GLN A 385 -15.53 -5.96 -11.69
CA GLN A 385 -14.36 -5.09 -11.44
C GLN A 385 -13.15 -5.94 -11.05
N LYS A 386 -11.94 -5.46 -11.34
CA LYS A 386 -10.72 -6.05 -10.78
C LYS A 386 -10.63 -5.71 -9.30
N MET A 387 -10.77 -6.72 -8.45
CA MET A 387 -10.85 -6.56 -6.99
C MET A 387 -9.54 -6.94 -6.29
N THR A 388 -8.73 -7.79 -6.91
CA THR A 388 -7.42 -8.22 -6.41
C THR A 388 -6.37 -8.01 -7.51
N THR A 389 -5.23 -7.45 -7.15
CA THR A 389 -4.08 -7.26 -8.05
C THR A 389 -2.86 -7.92 -7.43
N LEU A 390 -2.16 -8.74 -8.21
CA LEU A 390 -0.85 -9.30 -7.87
C LEU A 390 0.25 -8.55 -8.64
N GLN A 391 1.49 -8.61 -8.15
CA GLN A 391 2.64 -8.17 -8.93
C GLN A 391 2.88 -9.14 -10.09
N HIS A 392 2.60 -8.70 -11.31
CA HIS A 392 2.98 -9.43 -12.52
C HIS A 392 4.44 -9.12 -12.90
N ARG A 393 5.06 -9.98 -13.71
CA ARG A 393 6.31 -9.63 -14.43
C ARG A 393 6.07 -8.36 -15.26
N SER A 394 7.13 -7.57 -15.46
CA SER A 394 7.10 -6.30 -16.19
C SER A 394 6.40 -6.44 -17.55
N GLN A 395 5.78 -5.37 -18.07
CA GLN A 395 5.34 -5.32 -19.47
C GLN A 395 6.41 -4.73 -20.40
N GLY A 396 7.57 -4.42 -19.84
CA GLY A 396 8.64 -3.67 -20.47
C GLY A 396 8.38 -2.16 -20.48
N ASP A 397 9.44 -1.35 -20.39
CA ASP A 397 9.38 0.10 -20.66
C ASP A 397 9.88 0.39 -22.09
N PRO A 398 9.04 0.89 -23.02
CA PRO A 398 9.45 1.16 -24.40
C PRO A 398 10.44 2.32 -24.55
N GLU A 399 10.62 3.16 -23.52
CA GLU A 399 11.65 4.21 -23.51
C GLU A 399 12.99 3.73 -22.92
N ASP A 400 13.07 2.48 -22.48
CA ASP A 400 14.27 1.89 -21.91
C ASP A 400 14.95 0.89 -22.87
N PRO A 401 16.07 1.26 -23.52
CA PRO A 401 16.79 0.37 -24.43
C PRO A 401 17.53 -0.80 -23.73
N HIS A 402 17.47 -0.88 -22.39
CA HIS A 402 18.00 -2.00 -21.60
C HIS A 402 16.91 -2.77 -20.87
N ASP A 403 15.64 -2.57 -21.22
CA ASP A 403 14.54 -3.33 -20.66
C ASP A 403 14.63 -4.81 -21.09
N GLU A 404 14.32 -5.73 -20.17
CA GLU A 404 14.38 -7.17 -20.38
C GLU A 404 13.59 -7.61 -21.63
N HIS A 405 12.38 -7.08 -21.84
CA HIS A 405 11.57 -7.41 -23.00
C HIS A 405 12.14 -6.83 -24.30
N TYR A 406 12.71 -5.63 -24.24
CA TYR A 406 13.38 -5.03 -25.40
C TYR A 406 14.63 -5.83 -25.79
N LEU A 407 15.44 -6.24 -24.82
CA LEU A 407 16.64 -7.05 -25.04
C LEU A 407 16.28 -8.43 -25.62
N LEU A 408 15.30 -9.14 -25.05
CA LEU A 408 14.83 -10.43 -25.58
C LEU A 408 14.25 -10.30 -27.00
N ALA A 409 13.47 -9.24 -27.27
CA ALA A 409 12.88 -8.97 -28.58
C ALA A 409 13.88 -8.51 -29.64
N THR A 410 15.06 -8.01 -29.24
CA THR A 410 16.13 -7.60 -30.16
C THR A 410 17.18 -8.69 -30.36
N GLN A 411 17.56 -9.43 -29.32
CA GLN A 411 18.42 -10.61 -29.43
C GLN A 411 17.82 -11.67 -30.36
N SER A 412 16.54 -12.02 -30.17
CA SER A 412 15.84 -12.98 -31.05
C SER A 412 15.82 -12.56 -32.52
N LYS A 413 15.68 -11.26 -32.82
CA LYS A 413 15.81 -10.71 -34.20
C LYS A 413 17.24 -10.77 -34.71
N GLN A 414 18.23 -10.49 -33.86
CA GLN A 414 19.64 -10.56 -34.22
C GLN A 414 20.06 -12.00 -34.54
N GLU A 415 19.61 -12.99 -33.75
CA GLU A 415 19.80 -14.42 -34.00
C GLU A 415 19.10 -14.91 -35.27
N GLN A 416 17.87 -14.46 -35.53
CA GLN A 416 17.18 -14.76 -36.80
C GLN A 416 17.93 -14.15 -38.00
N SER A 417 18.46 -12.93 -37.86
CA SER A 417 19.24 -12.28 -38.91
C SER A 417 20.59 -12.98 -39.16
N SER A 418 21.27 -13.44 -38.11
CA SER A 418 22.56 -14.12 -38.25
C SER A 418 22.39 -15.55 -38.78
N LYS A 419 21.32 -16.27 -38.43
CA LYS A 419 20.90 -17.52 -39.11
C LYS A 419 20.63 -17.30 -40.59
N ALA A 420 19.82 -16.30 -40.96
CA ALA A 420 19.56 -15.98 -42.37
C ALA A 420 20.83 -15.56 -43.15
N THR A 421 21.84 -15.00 -42.48
CA THR A 421 23.14 -14.69 -43.09
C THR A 421 24.05 -15.93 -43.22
N ALA A 422 23.93 -16.88 -42.29
CA ALA A 422 24.62 -18.17 -42.36
C ALA A 422 24.04 -19.06 -43.49
N ASP A 423 22.72 -19.11 -43.63
CA ASP A 423 22.04 -19.85 -44.71
C ASP A 423 22.35 -19.25 -46.10
N ARG A 424 22.55 -17.93 -46.20
CA ARG A 424 23.05 -17.31 -47.43
C ARG A 424 24.52 -17.64 -47.75
N LYS A 425 25.33 -18.01 -46.75
CA LYS A 425 26.72 -18.46 -46.95
C LYS A 425 26.83 -19.97 -47.24
N SER A 426 25.86 -20.79 -46.83
CA SER A 426 25.83 -22.23 -47.16
C SER A 426 25.39 -22.50 -48.60
N MET A 427 24.64 -21.59 -49.23
CA MET A 427 24.16 -21.71 -50.62
C MET A 427 25.15 -21.27 -51.71
N SER A 428 26.42 -20.97 -51.40
CA SER A 428 27.40 -20.48 -52.39
C SER A 428 28.68 -21.33 -52.51
N LYS A 429 28.54 -22.57 -52.99
CA LYS A 429 29.61 -23.29 -53.71
C LYS A 429 28.99 -24.09 -54.88
N PRO A 430 29.47 -23.92 -56.13
CA PRO A 430 29.07 -24.79 -57.25
C PRO A 430 29.73 -26.16 -57.11
N GLY A 431 29.03 -27.23 -57.52
CA GLY A 431 29.55 -28.59 -57.52
C GLY A 431 30.23 -29.01 -58.82
N THR A 432 31.06 -30.05 -58.74
CA THR A 432 31.62 -30.81 -59.87
C THR A 432 31.66 -32.30 -59.54
N PHE A 433 31.29 -33.13 -60.51
CA PHE A 433 31.33 -34.61 -60.52
C PHE A 433 32.80 -35.10 -60.69
N GLU A 434 33.19 -36.36 -60.46
CA GLU A 434 32.49 -37.64 -60.19
C GLU A 434 33.34 -38.44 -59.15
N GLY A 435 33.18 -39.73 -58.79
CA GLY A 435 32.35 -40.85 -59.26
C GLY A 435 32.86 -42.18 -58.66
N ASP A 436 31.93 -43.12 -58.42
CA ASP A 436 32.06 -44.60 -58.32
C ASP A 436 32.82 -45.36 -57.18
N ALA A 437 32.35 -46.60 -56.97
CA ALA A 437 32.97 -47.83 -56.43
C ALA A 437 33.39 -48.03 -54.95
N ARG A 438 32.59 -48.88 -54.26
CA ARG A 438 32.93 -50.05 -53.38
C ARG A 438 34.17 -50.02 -52.44
N GLY A 439 33.96 -50.35 -51.15
CA GLY A 439 35.04 -50.82 -50.24
C GLY A 439 34.54 -51.29 -48.84
N GLN A 440 35.14 -52.35 -48.29
CA GLN A 440 34.75 -53.04 -47.05
C GLN A 440 35.65 -52.70 -45.82
N VAL A 441 35.04 -52.73 -44.61
CA VAL A 441 35.51 -53.42 -43.37
C VAL A 441 36.85 -53.02 -42.68
N THR A 442 36.76 -52.62 -41.38
CA THR A 442 37.70 -52.71 -40.20
C THR A 442 39.23 -52.52 -40.40
N ASP A 443 40.03 -51.91 -39.50
CA ASP A 443 40.11 -52.17 -38.04
C ASP A 443 41.13 -51.26 -37.29
N ILE A 444 40.99 -51.19 -35.95
CA ILE A 444 42.00 -51.11 -34.84
C ILE A 444 43.31 -50.24 -34.87
N SER A 445 43.54 -49.53 -33.74
CA SER A 445 44.81 -49.02 -33.13
C SER A 445 45.65 -47.93 -33.88
N GLU A 446 46.56 -47.16 -33.25
CA GLU A 446 47.11 -47.21 -31.87
C GLU A 446 47.45 -45.81 -31.27
N ARG A 447 47.93 -45.80 -30.02
CA ARG A 447 48.27 -44.60 -29.20
C ARG A 447 49.67 -44.04 -29.52
N MET A 448 49.90 -42.74 -29.27
CA MET A 448 50.99 -42.27 -28.39
C MET A 448 50.92 -40.76 -28.05
N TYR A 449 51.33 -40.41 -26.83
CA TYR A 449 51.53 -39.04 -26.32
C TYR A 449 52.95 -38.52 -26.68
N PRO A 450 53.24 -37.22 -26.48
CA PRO A 450 53.95 -36.86 -25.24
C PRO A 450 53.27 -35.76 -24.41
N GLN A 451 53.82 -35.57 -23.22
CA GLN A 451 53.33 -34.80 -22.07
C GLN A 451 54.41 -33.79 -21.65
N GLU A 452 54.02 -32.58 -21.18
CA GLU A 452 54.68 -31.81 -20.10
C GLU A 452 53.81 -30.57 -19.75
N VAL A 453 53.18 -30.52 -18.56
CA VAL A 453 53.65 -29.85 -17.32
C VAL A 453 53.53 -28.31 -17.43
N GLU A 454 52.42 -27.66 -17.05
CA GLU A 454 51.87 -27.38 -15.70
C GLU A 454 52.22 -25.95 -15.20
N LEU A 455 51.21 -25.10 -14.98
CA LEU A 455 51.15 -24.06 -13.92
C LEU A 455 49.80 -23.29 -13.96
N GLY A 456 49.09 -23.30 -12.83
CA GLY A 456 47.65 -23.00 -12.76
C GLY A 456 47.20 -21.54 -12.72
N SER A 457 45.88 -21.38 -12.69
CA SER A 457 45.19 -20.52 -11.71
C SER A 457 43.69 -20.89 -11.63
N SER A 458 43.10 -20.71 -10.46
CA SER A 458 41.74 -21.12 -10.13
C SER A 458 40.73 -19.98 -10.32
N GLN A 459 39.63 -20.26 -11.02
CA GLN A 459 38.33 -19.65 -10.70
C GLN A 459 37.24 -20.73 -10.74
N SER A 460 36.45 -20.78 -9.68
CA SER A 460 35.40 -21.76 -9.46
C SER A 460 34.06 -21.24 -9.96
N ASP A 461 33.58 -21.79 -11.08
CA ASP A 461 32.21 -21.56 -11.54
C ASP A 461 31.20 -22.21 -10.58
N CYS A 462 30.27 -21.40 -10.06
CA CYS A 462 29.09 -21.89 -9.37
C CYS A 462 27.92 -21.86 -10.36
N MET A 463 27.70 -22.96 -11.08
CA MET A 463 26.60 -23.05 -12.05
C MET A 463 25.25 -23.12 -11.34
N ILE A 464 24.39 -22.12 -11.58
CA ILE A 464 22.95 -22.25 -11.32
C ILE A 464 22.34 -23.00 -12.51
N SER A 465 21.76 -24.17 -12.25
CA SER A 465 21.14 -25.02 -13.26
C SER A 465 19.86 -24.36 -13.81
N GLY A 466 19.94 -23.77 -15.01
CA GLY A 466 18.77 -23.39 -15.78
C GLY A 466 18.12 -24.62 -16.43
N ASN A 467 16.88 -24.94 -16.05
CA ASN A 467 16.11 -26.04 -16.63
C ASN A 467 14.66 -25.59 -16.91
N ASP A 468 14.50 -24.57 -17.75
CA ASP A 468 13.20 -24.19 -18.31
C ASP A 468 12.91 -25.03 -19.56
N SER A 469 12.13 -26.09 -19.38
CA SER A 469 11.44 -26.76 -20.48
C SER A 469 10.31 -25.87 -21.00
N GLU A 470 10.23 -25.63 -22.31
CA GLU A 470 9.13 -24.85 -22.91
C GLU A 470 7.75 -25.42 -22.53
N GLU A 471 6.97 -24.65 -21.77
CA GLU A 471 5.60 -25.04 -21.45
C GLU A 471 4.65 -24.82 -22.64
N PRO A 472 3.77 -25.78 -22.96
CA PRO A 472 2.86 -25.66 -24.08
C PRO A 472 1.83 -24.52 -23.88
N LEU A 473 1.50 -23.83 -24.97
CA LEU A 473 0.61 -22.66 -25.02
C LEU A 473 -0.74 -22.85 -24.30
N THR A 474 -1.25 -24.08 -24.25
CA THR A 474 -2.50 -24.46 -23.55
C THR A 474 -2.40 -24.34 -22.03
N ALA A 475 -1.25 -24.66 -21.43
CA ALA A 475 -0.98 -24.43 -20.01
C ALA A 475 -0.95 -22.92 -19.70
N HIS A 476 -0.33 -22.14 -20.59
CA HIS A 476 -0.25 -20.69 -20.47
C HIS A 476 -1.63 -20.00 -20.55
N MET A 477 -2.54 -20.49 -21.41
CA MET A 477 -3.93 -20.02 -21.47
C MET A 477 -4.75 -20.42 -20.24
N SER A 478 -4.57 -21.65 -19.74
CA SER A 478 -5.26 -22.16 -18.55
C SER A 478 -4.85 -21.38 -17.30
N ARG A 479 -3.55 -21.14 -17.12
CA ARG A 479 -2.99 -20.33 -16.03
C ARG A 479 -3.47 -18.88 -16.09
N LYS A 480 -3.48 -18.26 -17.28
CA LYS A 480 -4.00 -16.89 -17.48
C LYS A 480 -5.51 -16.78 -17.15
N THR A 481 -6.29 -17.82 -17.43
CA THR A 481 -7.73 -17.87 -17.10
C THR A 481 -7.95 -18.01 -15.59
N ALA A 482 -7.22 -18.90 -14.90
CA ALA A 482 -7.29 -19.05 -13.45
C ALA A 482 -6.87 -17.78 -12.70
N VAL A 483 -5.79 -17.12 -13.15
CA VAL A 483 -5.34 -15.83 -12.61
C VAL A 483 -6.41 -14.74 -12.81
N SER A 484 -7.02 -14.64 -14.00
CA SER A 484 -8.10 -13.68 -14.27
C SER A 484 -9.33 -13.90 -13.36
N GLN A 485 -9.69 -15.15 -13.06
CA GLN A 485 -10.76 -15.48 -12.12
C GLN A 485 -10.42 -15.09 -10.67
N PHE A 486 -9.14 -15.19 -10.27
CA PHE A 486 -8.67 -14.73 -8.96
C PHE A 486 -8.72 -13.18 -8.84
N GLU A 487 -8.31 -12.46 -9.89
CA GLU A 487 -8.32 -10.99 -9.90
C GLU A 487 -9.73 -10.37 -9.83
N GLY A 488 -10.73 -11.03 -10.44
CA GLY A 488 -12.13 -10.59 -10.40
C GLY A 488 -12.84 -10.83 -9.06
N LYS A 489 -12.30 -11.69 -8.18
CA LYS A 489 -12.90 -12.02 -6.88
C LYS A 489 -12.24 -11.22 -5.76
N ALA A 490 -13.05 -10.52 -4.97
CA ALA A 490 -12.55 -9.81 -3.81
C ALA A 490 -12.10 -10.80 -2.72
N LEU A 491 -10.80 -10.78 -2.40
CA LEU A 491 -10.21 -11.58 -1.33
C LEU A 491 -10.38 -10.86 0.02
N GLY A 492 -10.86 -11.55 1.05
CA GLY A 492 -10.99 -10.97 2.41
C GLY A 492 -9.62 -10.76 3.08
N LEU A 493 -9.51 -9.74 3.91
CA LEU A 493 -8.24 -9.26 4.48
C LEU A 493 -7.41 -10.35 5.16
N ASP A 494 -8.04 -11.19 6.00
CA ASP A 494 -7.37 -12.31 6.66
C ASP A 494 -6.83 -13.36 5.67
N LYS A 495 -7.58 -13.66 4.60
CA LYS A 495 -7.13 -14.57 3.54
C LYS A 495 -5.99 -13.97 2.71
N ALA A 496 -5.99 -12.65 2.49
CA ALA A 496 -4.92 -11.96 1.78
C ALA A 496 -3.60 -11.99 2.55
N ILE A 497 -3.65 -11.78 3.87
CA ILE A 497 -2.48 -11.92 4.76
C ILE A 497 -1.92 -13.34 4.70
N LEU A 498 -2.76 -14.36 4.89
CA LEU A 498 -2.32 -15.76 4.82
C LEU A 498 -1.72 -16.12 3.45
N HIS A 499 -2.32 -15.65 2.35
CA HIS A 499 -1.79 -15.85 1.00
C HIS A 499 -0.45 -15.12 0.80
N SER A 500 -0.31 -13.87 1.24
CA SER A 500 0.94 -13.11 1.18
C SER A 500 2.08 -13.86 1.86
N ILE A 501 1.83 -14.37 3.07
CA ILE A 501 2.83 -15.11 3.85
C ILE A 501 3.14 -16.46 3.18
N ASP A 502 2.15 -17.17 2.65
CA ASP A 502 2.40 -18.46 2.00
C ASP A 502 3.22 -18.35 0.70
N CYS A 503 3.22 -17.18 0.05
CA CYS A 503 4.08 -16.86 -1.09
C CYS A 503 5.55 -16.52 -0.71
N CYS A 504 5.93 -16.53 0.57
CA CYS A 504 7.33 -16.43 0.97
C CYS A 504 8.13 -17.68 0.56
N ALA A 505 9.38 -17.49 0.13
CA ALA A 505 10.20 -18.56 -0.44
C ALA A 505 10.71 -19.59 0.57
N SER A 506 10.92 -19.20 1.85
CA SER A 506 11.39 -20.10 2.90
C SER A 506 10.43 -20.18 4.08
N ASP A 507 10.36 -21.35 4.72
CA ASP A 507 9.55 -21.56 5.93
C ASP A 507 10.03 -20.72 7.11
N ASP A 508 11.31 -20.35 7.17
CA ASP A 508 11.83 -19.43 8.20
C ASP A 508 11.35 -18.00 7.98
N THR A 509 11.29 -17.53 6.72
CA THR A 509 10.62 -16.28 6.38
C THR A 509 9.15 -16.36 6.79
N LYS A 510 8.45 -17.46 6.46
CA LYS A 510 7.04 -17.66 6.87
C LYS A 510 6.85 -17.55 8.38
N LYS A 511 7.73 -18.15 9.19
CA LYS A 511 7.71 -18.02 10.67
C LYS A 511 7.83 -16.56 11.10
N LYS A 512 8.81 -15.80 10.58
CA LYS A 512 9.00 -14.36 10.87
C LYS A 512 7.75 -13.53 10.51
N MET A 513 7.15 -13.79 9.36
CA MET A 513 5.97 -13.04 8.90
C MET A 513 4.70 -13.41 9.69
N TYR A 514 4.58 -14.66 10.17
CA TYR A 514 3.50 -15.05 11.08
C TYR A 514 3.69 -14.49 12.49
N SER A 515 4.92 -14.35 12.98
CA SER A 515 5.16 -13.75 14.30
C SER A 515 4.97 -12.24 14.32
N SER A 516 5.17 -11.55 13.20
CA SER A 516 5.14 -10.09 13.10
C SER A 516 4.26 -9.60 11.94
N ILE A 517 3.01 -9.22 12.25
CA ILE A 517 2.05 -8.66 11.28
C ILE A 517 1.78 -7.19 11.65
N LEU A 518 2.36 -6.25 10.89
CA LEU A 518 2.17 -4.82 11.09
C LEU A 518 0.98 -4.31 10.25
N VAL A 519 -0.04 -3.78 10.93
CA VAL A 519 -1.16 -3.08 10.28
C VAL A 519 -0.91 -1.58 10.34
N VAL A 520 -0.93 -0.93 9.17
CA VAL A 520 -0.82 0.53 9.02
C VAL A 520 -2.02 1.08 8.26
N GLY A 521 -2.07 2.40 8.10
CA GLY A 521 -3.16 3.07 7.38
C GLY A 521 -4.37 3.40 8.25
N GLY A 522 -5.32 4.15 7.70
CA GLY A 522 -6.48 4.67 8.44
C GLY A 522 -7.72 3.77 8.45
N GLY A 523 -7.78 2.79 7.55
CA GLY A 523 -9.00 2.03 7.22
C GLY A 523 -9.33 0.87 8.17
N LEU A 524 -8.43 0.49 9.08
CA LEU A 524 -8.66 -0.52 10.12
C LEU A 524 -8.52 0.03 11.56
N MET A 525 -8.63 1.35 11.75
CA MET A 525 -8.52 2.01 13.07
C MET A 525 -9.76 1.80 13.97
N PHE A 526 -10.37 0.62 13.95
CA PHE A 526 -11.55 0.28 14.75
C PHE A 526 -11.16 -0.18 16.16
N HIS A 527 -12.03 0.08 17.15
CA HIS A 527 -11.87 -0.51 18.48
C HIS A 527 -11.80 -2.05 18.41
N LYS A 528 -10.86 -2.67 19.12
CA LYS A 528 -10.52 -4.11 19.08
C LYS A 528 -10.07 -4.70 17.73
N ALA A 529 -9.66 -3.87 16.77
CA ALA A 529 -9.16 -4.36 15.48
C ALA A 529 -7.95 -5.32 15.61
N GLN A 530 -7.03 -5.04 16.53
CA GLN A 530 -5.81 -5.82 16.74
C GLN A 530 -6.14 -7.24 17.19
N GLU A 531 -6.85 -7.37 18.31
CA GLU A 531 -7.21 -8.67 18.90
C GLU A 531 -8.17 -9.45 18.00
N PHE A 532 -9.07 -8.75 17.28
CA PHE A 532 -9.95 -9.37 16.29
C PHE A 532 -9.18 -9.99 15.13
N LEU A 533 -8.22 -9.25 14.54
CA LEU A 533 -7.41 -9.76 13.44
C LEU A 533 -6.50 -10.92 13.90
N GLN A 534 -5.81 -10.75 15.03
CA GLN A 534 -4.93 -11.78 15.61
C GLN A 534 -5.68 -13.11 15.85
N HIS A 535 -6.88 -13.04 16.45
CA HIS A 535 -7.75 -14.20 16.63
C HIS A 535 -8.17 -14.86 15.30
N ARG A 536 -8.36 -14.09 14.22
CA ARG A 536 -8.69 -14.64 12.89
C ARG A 536 -7.50 -15.28 12.20
N ILE A 537 -6.30 -14.70 12.31
CA ILE A 537 -5.06 -15.29 11.78
C ILE A 537 -4.77 -16.61 12.52
N LEU A 538 -4.74 -16.61 13.86
CA LEU A 538 -4.50 -17.82 14.66
C LEU A 538 -5.43 -18.99 14.28
N ASN A 539 -6.71 -18.72 14.01
CA ASN A 539 -7.69 -19.75 13.68
C ASN A 539 -7.74 -20.16 12.21
N LYS A 540 -6.99 -19.49 11.32
CA LYS A 540 -6.96 -19.79 9.88
C LYS A 540 -5.57 -20.10 9.32
N MET A 541 -4.50 -19.79 10.05
CA MET A 541 -3.14 -20.15 9.68
C MET A 541 -2.97 -21.68 9.63
N PRO A 542 -2.04 -22.21 8.81
CA PRO A 542 -1.81 -23.65 8.72
C PRO A 542 -1.43 -24.27 10.09
N PRO A 543 -2.00 -25.44 10.47
CA PRO A 543 -1.68 -26.11 11.74
C PRO A 543 -0.22 -26.57 11.89
N SER A 544 0.56 -26.60 10.81
CA SER A 544 2.02 -26.75 10.85
C SER A 544 2.67 -25.54 11.51
N PHE A 545 2.48 -24.35 10.95
CA PHE A 545 3.03 -23.10 11.48
C PHE A 545 2.46 -22.74 12.85
N ARG A 546 1.18 -23.01 13.14
CA ARG A 546 0.57 -22.73 14.46
C ARG A 546 1.24 -23.46 15.63
N ARG A 547 1.97 -24.56 15.37
CA ARG A 547 2.72 -25.31 16.39
C ARG A 547 4.18 -24.88 16.54
N VAL A 548 4.71 -24.12 15.57
CA VAL A 548 6.14 -23.74 15.49
C VAL A 548 6.33 -22.25 15.78
N VAL A 549 5.36 -21.42 15.41
CA VAL A 549 5.34 -19.99 15.75
C VAL A 549 4.83 -19.85 17.18
N GLU A 550 5.72 -19.47 18.10
CA GLU A 550 5.41 -19.34 19.53
C GLU A 550 4.24 -18.38 19.79
N ASN A 551 4.29 -17.20 19.16
CA ASN A 551 3.26 -16.17 19.25
C ASN A 551 3.03 -15.54 17.87
N VAL A 552 1.77 -15.37 17.48
CA VAL A 552 1.37 -14.51 16.35
C VAL A 552 1.06 -13.13 16.92
N GLU A 553 1.88 -12.13 16.63
CA GLU A 553 1.65 -10.75 17.03
C GLU A 553 1.07 -9.95 15.86
N VAL A 554 -0.09 -9.30 16.10
CA VAL A 554 -0.61 -8.25 15.23
C VAL A 554 -0.32 -6.93 15.90
N ILE A 555 0.39 -6.05 15.20
CA ILE A 555 0.83 -4.75 15.70
C ILE A 555 0.04 -3.67 14.95
N THR A 556 -0.85 -2.95 15.63
CA THR A 556 -1.60 -1.84 15.02
C THR A 556 -1.03 -0.47 15.36
N ARG A 557 -0.49 -0.29 16.57
CA ARG A 557 0.08 0.98 17.07
C ARG A 557 1.51 0.79 17.58
N PRO A 558 2.50 0.55 16.70
CA PRO A 558 3.90 0.47 17.13
C PRO A 558 4.30 1.79 17.79
N LYS A 559 4.88 1.71 19.00
CA LYS A 559 5.32 2.88 19.79
C LYS A 559 4.20 3.90 20.05
N ASP A 560 2.95 3.44 20.14
CA ASP A 560 1.70 4.24 20.22
C ASP A 560 1.56 5.33 19.14
N MET A 561 2.18 5.13 17.97
CA MET A 561 2.04 6.06 16.85
C MET A 561 0.72 5.88 16.10
N ASP A 562 0.21 6.98 15.55
CA ASP A 562 -0.92 6.97 14.61
C ASP A 562 -0.59 6.09 13.38
N PRO A 563 -1.38 5.02 13.11
CA PRO A 563 -1.13 4.08 12.02
C PRO A 563 -1.08 4.74 10.63
N ARG A 564 -1.73 5.90 10.48
CA ARG A 564 -1.75 6.70 9.26
C ARG A 564 -0.39 7.32 8.94
N LEU A 565 0.48 7.48 9.92
CA LEU A 565 1.72 8.26 9.82
C LEU A 565 2.97 7.40 9.71
N ILE A 566 2.90 6.11 10.04
CA ILE A 566 4.05 5.20 10.17
C ILE A 566 4.93 5.22 8.91
N ALA A 567 4.35 4.95 7.73
CA ALA A 567 5.11 4.95 6.49
C ALA A 567 5.75 6.30 6.18
N TRP A 568 5.06 7.43 6.42
CA TRP A 568 5.67 8.75 6.23
C TRP A 568 6.85 8.97 7.19
N LYS A 569 6.73 8.57 8.47
CA LYS A 569 7.85 8.64 9.42
C LYS A 569 9.03 7.77 8.99
N GLY A 570 8.78 6.61 8.39
CA GLY A 570 9.86 5.80 7.82
C GLY A 570 10.52 6.38 6.58
N GLY A 571 9.78 7.19 5.80
CA GLY A 571 10.38 8.05 4.77
C GLY A 571 11.29 9.13 5.36
N ALA A 572 10.93 9.70 6.52
CA ALA A 572 11.81 10.61 7.25
C ALA A 572 13.03 9.89 7.88
N VAL A 573 12.87 8.65 8.38
CA VAL A 573 14.00 7.82 8.85
C VAL A 573 14.94 7.46 7.69
N LEU A 574 14.40 7.11 6.51
CA LEU A 574 15.18 6.83 5.30
C LEU A 574 16.13 7.99 4.96
N ALA A 575 15.69 9.24 5.11
CA ALA A 575 16.51 10.44 4.91
C ALA A 575 17.80 10.49 5.74
N CYS A 576 17.85 9.74 6.84
CA CYS A 576 18.95 9.69 7.80
C CYS A 576 19.79 8.41 7.71
N LEU A 577 19.43 7.46 6.84
CA LEU A 577 20.23 6.23 6.63
C LEU A 577 21.43 6.51 5.73
N ASP A 578 22.58 5.93 6.08
CA ASP A 578 23.83 6.14 5.35
C ASP A 578 23.78 5.64 3.90
N THR A 579 23.14 4.49 3.68
CA THR A 579 22.89 3.91 2.35
C THR A 579 22.06 4.83 1.45
N THR A 580 21.27 5.76 2.00
CA THR A 580 20.46 6.70 1.23
C THR A 580 21.31 7.73 0.48
N GLN A 581 22.58 7.92 0.86
CA GLN A 581 23.51 8.78 0.11
C GLN A 581 23.67 8.33 -1.36
N GLU A 582 23.59 7.02 -1.62
CA GLU A 582 23.76 6.41 -2.95
C GLU A 582 22.47 6.42 -3.79
N LEU A 583 21.30 6.57 -3.15
CA LEU A 583 19.98 6.45 -3.79
C LEU A 583 19.50 7.74 -4.49
N TRP A 584 20.13 8.89 -4.24
CA TRP A 584 19.67 10.17 -4.78
C TRP A 584 19.82 10.23 -6.31
N ILE A 585 18.73 10.54 -7.00
CA ILE A 585 18.70 10.87 -8.43
C ILE A 585 18.62 12.39 -8.57
N TYR A 586 19.66 13.03 -9.11
CA TYR A 586 19.72 14.49 -9.25
C TYR A 586 19.17 14.99 -10.59
N GLN A 587 18.72 16.25 -10.65
CA GLN A 587 18.13 16.86 -11.86
C GLN A 587 18.94 16.63 -13.15
N ARG A 588 20.26 16.85 -13.12
CA ARG A 588 21.14 16.72 -14.29
C ARG A 588 21.25 15.28 -14.78
N GLU A 589 21.16 14.31 -13.87
CA GLU A 589 21.22 12.88 -14.19
C GLU A 589 19.90 12.44 -14.81
N TRP A 590 18.78 12.87 -14.23
CA TRP A 590 17.45 12.63 -14.79
C TRP A 590 17.29 13.25 -16.19
N GLN A 591 17.72 14.50 -16.38
CA GLN A 591 17.67 15.17 -17.68
C GLN A 591 18.52 14.47 -18.75
N ARG A 592 19.61 13.79 -18.35
CA ARG A 592 20.55 13.12 -19.27
C ARG A 592 20.21 11.65 -19.54
N PHE A 593 19.70 10.93 -18.54
CA PHE A 593 19.54 9.48 -18.56
C PHE A 593 18.11 8.99 -18.29
N GLY A 594 17.23 9.84 -17.77
CA GLY A 594 15.82 9.54 -17.51
C GLY A 594 15.62 8.27 -16.69
N VAL A 595 14.71 7.40 -17.16
CA VAL A 595 14.29 6.15 -16.52
C VAL A 595 15.45 5.24 -16.11
N ARG A 596 16.57 5.28 -16.84
CA ARG A 596 17.79 4.53 -16.50
C ARG A 596 18.22 4.75 -15.06
N MET A 597 18.05 5.96 -14.52
CA MET A 597 18.40 6.25 -13.13
C MET A 597 17.55 5.49 -12.11
N LEU A 598 16.29 5.18 -12.42
CA LEU A 598 15.43 4.37 -11.54
C LEU A 598 15.89 2.91 -11.53
N ARG A 599 16.31 2.37 -12.67
CA ARG A 599 16.87 1.01 -12.74
C ARG A 599 18.24 0.87 -12.07
N GLU A 600 19.05 1.92 -12.08
CA GLU A 600 20.41 1.90 -11.49
C GLU A 600 20.47 2.33 -10.02
N ARG A 601 19.52 3.15 -9.52
CA ARG A 601 19.55 3.71 -8.15
C ARG A 601 18.30 3.53 -7.30
N ALA A 602 17.24 2.86 -7.78
CA ALA A 602 16.15 2.51 -6.87
C ALA A 602 16.62 1.49 -5.82
N ALA A 603 16.21 1.68 -4.56
CA ALA A 603 16.48 0.73 -3.47
C ALA A 603 15.75 -0.61 -3.61
N PHE A 604 14.89 -0.73 -4.63
CA PHE A 604 14.12 -1.92 -4.98
C PHE A 604 14.34 -2.22 -6.46
N VAL A 605 14.17 -3.49 -6.86
CA VAL A 605 14.24 -3.87 -8.27
C VAL A 605 13.12 -3.18 -9.05
N TRP A 606 13.51 -2.33 -10.00
CA TRP A 606 12.65 -1.53 -10.88
C TRP A 606 12.03 -2.35 -12.00
#